data_AF-A0A7S4IW41-F1
#
_entry.id   AF-A0A7S4IW41-F1
#
_cell.length_a   1.000
_cell.length_b   1.000
_cell.length_c   1.000
_cell.angle_alpha   90.00
_cell.angle_beta   90.00
_cell.angle_gamma   90.00
#
_symmetry.space_group_name_H-M   'P 1'
#
loop_
_entity.id
_entity.type
_entity.pdbx_description
1 polymer ?
#
loop_
_entity_poly.entity_id
_entity_poly.type
_entity_poly.pdbx_seq_one_letter_code
_entity_poly.pdbx_strand_id
1 'polypeptide(L)'
;TTAVVVARTMRVLFVAHAILAFSSRLVNSLTMPRMRRCLPLLRTPPVLQCSLQGHHDRRNFAKSAFLSSLCPTSFLLSVGSPPAVADEKRPSVKPYAPLEALLPAARVKKVIDRSLLVASQLEAHASDGNELKLVEDLRGMLIAPQNFTRLSKLVDAPQQPAQQYLESYRRRLGELPPLERPGALLEQRGEIDVWRRLKRQEREREGGDEIRAAFNTYTTALTFDAESYALNAPKDVRSRLIREDRLPDAKTVIASDMGMRYLYRNEVLTAMEEARAEFEYQVCQEERNWQELVELLRGAQRACSNWFHLIEEADVEEAMHVIEESSK
;
A
#
# COMPACT_ATOMS: atom_id res chain seq x y z
N THR A 1 -14.28 45.26 54.11
CA THR A 1 -15.28 45.38 53.02
C THR A 1 -14.68 45.92 51.72
N THR A 2 -13.81 46.93 51.76
CA THR A 2 -13.11 47.51 50.59
C THR A 2 -12.25 46.51 49.80
N ALA A 3 -11.50 45.63 50.47
CA ALA A 3 -10.65 44.63 49.78
C ALA A 3 -11.43 43.59 48.95
N VAL A 4 -12.65 43.23 49.38
CA VAL A 4 -13.50 42.26 48.67
C VAL A 4 -14.12 42.87 47.42
N VAL A 5 -14.39 44.19 47.44
CA VAL A 5 -14.90 44.91 46.27
C VAL A 5 -13.81 45.04 45.20
N VAL A 6 -12.56 45.31 45.58
CA VAL A 6 -11.42 45.38 44.65
C VAL A 6 -11.11 44.03 44.00
N ALA A 7 -11.20 42.93 44.75
CA ALA A 7 -11.00 41.60 44.20
C ALA A 7 -12.10 41.18 43.21
N ARG A 8 -13.35 41.63 43.42
CA ARG A 8 -14.47 41.39 42.50
C ARG A 8 -14.36 42.23 41.22
N THR A 9 -13.97 43.50 41.31
CA THR A 9 -13.79 44.35 40.12
C THR A 9 -12.62 43.88 39.26
N MET A 10 -11.52 43.40 39.84
CA MET A 10 -10.40 42.86 39.06
C MET A 10 -10.75 41.56 38.32
N ARG A 11 -11.59 40.68 38.90
CA ARG A 11 -12.06 39.48 38.17
C ARG A 11 -12.96 39.83 36.99
N VAL A 12 -13.83 40.84 37.12
CA VAL A 12 -14.69 41.29 36.02
C VAL A 12 -13.86 41.92 34.89
N LEU A 13 -12.83 42.70 35.23
CA LEU A 13 -11.91 43.28 34.23
C LEU A 13 -11.08 42.20 33.50
N PHE A 14 -10.65 41.15 34.21
CA PHE A 14 -9.89 40.06 33.58
C PHE A 14 -10.74 39.24 32.59
N VAL A 15 -12.01 39.00 32.93
CA VAL A 15 -12.96 38.30 32.03
C VAL A 15 -13.33 39.19 30.83
N ALA A 16 -13.51 40.50 31.03
CA ALA A 16 -13.77 41.44 29.94
C ALA A 16 -12.58 41.54 28.96
N HIS A 17 -11.34 41.52 29.46
CA HIS A 17 -10.16 41.51 28.59
C HIS A 17 -9.99 40.20 27.82
N ALA A 18 -10.32 39.05 28.42
CA ALA A 18 -10.29 37.76 27.74
C ALA A 18 -11.34 37.68 26.60
N ILE A 19 -12.54 38.25 26.79
CA ILE A 19 -13.59 38.28 25.77
C ILE A 19 -13.22 39.22 24.59
N LEU A 20 -12.57 40.35 24.86
CA LEU A 20 -12.08 41.26 23.82
C LEU A 20 -10.88 40.69 23.04
N ALA A 21 -10.02 39.90 23.69
CA ALA A 21 -8.91 39.20 23.03
C ALA A 21 -9.40 38.02 22.16
N PHE A 22 -10.53 37.40 22.50
CA PHE A 22 -11.12 36.31 21.72
C PHE A 22 -11.87 36.83 20.47
N SER A 23 -12.53 37.98 20.57
CA SER A 23 -13.26 38.59 19.45
C SER A 23 -12.34 39.21 18.38
N SER A 24 -11.14 39.65 18.75
CA SER A 24 -10.14 40.17 17.80
C SER A 24 -9.40 39.08 17.00
N ARG A 25 -9.44 37.80 17.43
CA ARG A 25 -8.93 36.67 16.64
C ARG A 25 -9.94 36.10 15.64
N LEU A 26 -11.24 36.32 15.84
CA LEU A 26 -12.29 35.81 14.94
C LEU A 26 -12.50 36.70 13.70
N VAL A 27 -12.20 38.00 13.79
CA VAL A 27 -12.39 38.96 12.67
C VAL A 27 -11.26 38.89 11.62
N ASN A 28 -10.11 38.31 11.94
CA ASN A 28 -8.99 38.16 10.99
C ASN A 28 -9.03 36.89 10.12
N SER A 29 -10.10 36.07 10.18
CA SER A 29 -10.23 34.86 9.33
C SER A 29 -11.23 35.00 8.17
N LEU A 30 -11.85 36.16 7.99
CA LEU A 30 -12.80 36.43 6.90
C LEU A 30 -12.35 37.62 6.05
N THR A 31 -11.20 37.48 5.39
CA THR A 31 -10.82 38.33 4.26
C THR A 31 -10.54 37.44 3.04
N MET A 32 -11.57 37.31 2.21
CA MET A 32 -11.50 36.81 0.83
C MET A 32 -10.41 37.54 0.02
N PRO A 33 -9.58 36.84 -0.76
CA PRO A 33 -8.94 37.42 -1.94
C PRO A 33 -9.64 36.92 -3.21
N ARG A 34 -10.46 37.82 -3.75
CA ARG A 34 -10.62 38.16 -5.19
C ARG A 34 -10.35 37.06 -6.22
N MET A 35 -11.42 36.78 -6.97
CA MET A 35 -11.43 36.30 -8.37
C MET A 35 -10.17 36.74 -9.14
N ARG A 36 -9.42 35.76 -9.65
CA ARG A 36 -8.49 35.97 -10.76
C ARG A 36 -9.12 35.44 -12.04
N ARG A 37 -9.34 36.38 -12.95
CA ARG A 37 -9.71 36.19 -14.34
C ARG A 37 -8.71 35.29 -15.05
N CYS A 38 -9.21 34.29 -15.77
CA CYS A 38 -8.51 33.67 -16.89
C CYS A 38 -8.35 34.72 -18.00
N LEU A 39 -7.12 35.01 -18.43
CA LEU A 39 -6.77 35.48 -19.78
C LEU A 39 -5.25 35.23 -20.00
N PRO A 40 -4.82 34.99 -21.24
CA PRO A 40 -3.57 34.32 -21.56
C PRO A 40 -2.41 35.31 -21.70
N LEU A 41 -1.21 34.90 -21.28
CA LEU A 41 0.02 35.61 -21.62
C LEU A 41 1.06 34.64 -22.16
N LEU A 42 1.23 34.75 -23.48
CA LEU A 42 2.46 34.45 -24.20
C LEU A 42 3.67 35.03 -23.46
N ARG A 43 4.62 34.18 -23.09
CA ARG A 43 6.04 34.52 -23.14
C ARG A 43 6.89 33.26 -23.18
N THR A 44 7.52 33.06 -24.33
CA THR A 44 8.55 32.06 -24.60
C THR A 44 9.82 32.35 -23.79
N PRO A 45 10.51 31.31 -23.29
CA PRO A 45 11.94 31.34 -23.02
C PRO A 45 12.72 30.69 -24.19
N PRO A 46 14.04 30.97 -24.30
CA PRO A 46 14.79 30.73 -25.52
C PRO A 46 15.09 29.26 -25.78
N VAL A 47 15.10 28.99 -27.09
CA VAL A 47 15.48 27.77 -27.78
C VAL A 47 16.92 27.38 -27.43
N LEU A 48 17.10 26.20 -26.83
CA LEU A 48 18.29 25.39 -27.04
C LEU A 48 17.94 24.29 -28.04
N GLN A 49 18.44 24.48 -29.28
CA GLN A 49 18.44 23.49 -30.32
C GLN A 49 19.28 22.28 -29.87
N CYS A 50 18.63 21.12 -29.72
CA CYS A 50 19.27 19.84 -29.97
C CYS A 50 18.46 19.13 -31.04
N SER A 51 19.14 18.82 -32.12
CA SER A 51 18.65 18.26 -33.36
C SER A 51 17.93 16.93 -33.17
N LEU A 52 16.82 16.80 -33.87
CA LEU A 52 16.16 15.56 -34.22
C LEU A 52 17.14 14.55 -34.84
N GLN A 53 17.11 13.31 -34.36
CA GLN A 53 17.16 12.15 -35.23
C GLN A 53 16.32 11.05 -34.55
N GLY A 54 15.27 10.62 -35.24
CA GLY A 54 14.24 9.75 -34.68
C GLY A 54 14.68 8.32 -34.44
N HIS A 55 13.84 7.57 -33.74
CA HIS A 55 13.56 6.16 -34.02
C HIS A 55 12.28 5.76 -33.26
N HIS A 56 11.25 5.40 -34.02
CA HIS A 56 10.21 4.48 -33.58
C HIS A 56 10.91 3.16 -33.20
N ASP A 57 10.83 2.79 -31.92
CA ASP A 57 10.83 1.40 -31.40
C ASP A 57 11.26 1.36 -29.93
N ARG A 58 10.29 1.50 -29.00
CA ARG A 58 10.50 1.23 -27.56
C ARG A 58 9.28 0.59 -26.89
N ARG A 59 8.69 -0.41 -27.54
CA ARG A 59 7.90 -1.44 -26.84
C ARG A 59 8.68 -2.73 -26.96
N ASN A 60 9.41 -3.11 -25.90
CA ASN A 60 9.82 -4.49 -25.53
C ASN A 60 11.13 -4.62 -24.72
N PHE A 61 11.84 -3.55 -24.35
CA PHE A 61 13.16 -3.69 -23.69
C PHE A 61 13.21 -3.47 -22.16
N ALA A 62 12.08 -3.21 -21.49
CA ALA A 62 12.07 -2.85 -20.07
C ALA A 62 11.63 -3.97 -19.10
N LYS A 63 11.59 -5.25 -19.53
CA LYS A 63 11.17 -6.37 -18.66
C LYS A 63 12.30 -7.22 -18.07
N SER A 64 13.56 -7.03 -18.50
CA SER A 64 14.66 -7.93 -18.12
C SER A 64 15.67 -7.36 -17.10
N ALA A 65 15.69 -6.03 -16.87
CA ALA A 65 16.79 -5.39 -16.13
C ALA A 65 16.41 -4.79 -14.77
N PHE A 66 15.15 -4.90 -14.34
CA PHE A 66 14.68 -4.29 -13.07
C PHE A 66 14.49 -5.30 -11.92
N LEU A 67 14.60 -6.60 -12.19
CA LEU A 67 14.39 -7.65 -11.17
C LEU A 67 15.64 -7.98 -10.34
N SER A 68 16.82 -7.47 -10.68
CA SER A 68 18.09 -7.80 -10.01
C SER A 68 18.54 -6.81 -8.93
N SER A 69 17.88 -5.65 -8.76
CA SER A 69 18.37 -4.57 -7.88
C SER A 69 17.42 -4.15 -6.75
N LEU A 70 16.20 -4.70 -6.66
CA LEU A 70 15.19 -4.25 -5.68
C LEU A 70 14.66 -5.33 -4.72
N CYS A 71 15.22 -6.54 -4.74
CA CYS A 71 15.06 -7.50 -3.65
C CYS A 71 16.36 -7.57 -2.84
N PRO A 72 16.60 -6.67 -1.88
CA PRO A 72 17.41 -7.07 -0.74
C PRO A 72 16.64 -8.23 -0.12
N THR A 73 17.18 -9.43 -0.26
CA THR A 73 16.70 -10.71 0.28
C THR A 73 16.35 -10.54 1.76
N SER A 74 15.15 -10.03 2.00
CA SER A 74 14.58 -9.84 3.31
C SER A 74 13.94 -11.17 3.63
N PHE A 75 14.76 -12.06 4.19
CA PHE A 75 14.29 -13.28 4.82
C PHE A 75 13.21 -12.91 5.84
N LEU A 76 11.96 -13.19 5.50
CA LEU A 76 10.82 -13.28 6.42
C LEU A 76 10.39 -14.74 6.47
N LEU A 77 11.28 -15.60 6.96
CA LEU A 77 10.87 -16.86 7.60
C LEU A 77 10.77 -16.56 9.09
N SER A 78 9.60 -16.06 9.52
CA SER A 78 9.27 -15.99 10.94
C SER A 78 8.85 -17.38 11.41
N VAL A 79 9.82 -18.23 11.73
CA VAL A 79 9.57 -19.45 12.51
C VAL A 79 9.76 -19.06 13.98
N GLY A 80 8.69 -18.54 14.57
CA GLY A 80 8.72 -18.03 15.94
C GLY A 80 7.45 -17.28 16.28
N SER A 81 6.32 -17.98 16.24
CA SER A 81 5.06 -17.43 16.76
C SER A 81 5.12 -17.36 18.30
N PRO A 82 4.60 -16.30 18.94
CA PRO A 82 4.10 -16.40 20.32
C PRO A 82 2.95 -17.45 20.37
N PRO A 83 2.56 -17.99 21.54
CA PRO A 83 1.61 -19.09 21.62
C PRO A 83 0.32 -18.75 20.86
N ALA A 84 0.20 -19.35 19.69
CA ALA A 84 -0.97 -19.25 18.84
C ALA A 84 -2.12 -19.93 19.59
N VAL A 85 -3.24 -19.22 19.70
CA VAL A 85 -4.53 -19.87 19.88
C VAL A 85 -4.61 -20.89 18.74
N ALA A 86 -4.75 -22.17 19.09
CA ALA A 86 -4.66 -23.28 18.17
C ALA A 86 -5.84 -23.22 17.19
N ASP A 87 -5.63 -22.52 16.08
CA ASP A 87 -6.46 -22.62 14.89
C ASP A 87 -6.04 -23.90 14.15
N GLU A 88 -6.99 -24.76 13.83
CA GLU A 88 -6.74 -26.03 13.14
C GLU A 88 -6.02 -25.77 11.82
N LYS A 89 -4.72 -26.10 11.75
CA LYS A 89 -3.92 -26.03 10.51
C LYS A 89 -4.53 -26.96 9.48
N ARG A 90 -5.30 -26.40 8.54
CA ARG A 90 -5.58 -27.04 7.26
C ARG A 90 -4.24 -27.22 6.52
N PRO A 91 -3.97 -28.34 5.85
CA PRO A 91 -2.80 -28.49 5.01
C PRO A 91 -2.94 -27.58 3.78
N SER A 92 -2.59 -26.30 3.94
CA SER A 92 -2.59 -25.30 2.89
C SER A 92 -1.31 -25.46 2.06
N VAL A 93 -1.45 -25.51 0.73
CA VAL A 93 -0.29 -25.57 -0.18
C VAL A 93 0.30 -24.17 -0.40
N LYS A 94 -0.52 -23.13 -0.16
CA LYS A 94 -0.16 -21.72 -0.25
C LYS A 94 0.31 -21.19 1.10
N PRO A 95 1.12 -20.11 1.11
CA PRO A 95 1.57 -19.52 2.36
C PRO A 95 0.36 -18.89 3.08
N TYR A 96 0.31 -19.08 4.39
CA TYR A 96 -0.85 -18.74 5.20
C TYR A 96 -0.55 -17.57 6.13
N ALA A 97 -1.56 -16.75 6.38
CA ALA A 97 -1.56 -15.71 7.40
C ALA A 97 -2.93 -15.68 8.07
N PRO A 98 -3.03 -15.25 9.34
CA PRO A 98 -4.31 -15.17 10.04
C PRO A 98 -5.31 -14.27 9.31
N LEU A 99 -6.58 -14.63 9.39
CA LEU A 99 -7.67 -13.94 8.68
C LEU A 99 -7.69 -12.44 8.97
N GLU A 100 -7.40 -12.01 10.21
CA GLU A 100 -7.43 -10.59 10.57
C GLU A 100 -6.42 -9.74 9.78
N ALA A 101 -5.32 -10.35 9.32
CA ALA A 101 -4.32 -9.70 8.50
C ALA A 101 -4.77 -9.51 7.05
N LEU A 102 -5.73 -10.33 6.56
CA LEU A 102 -6.28 -10.24 5.21
C LEU A 102 -7.38 -9.18 5.09
N LEU A 103 -8.10 -8.90 6.18
CA LEU A 103 -9.25 -7.98 6.18
C LEU A 103 -8.95 -6.58 5.57
N PRO A 104 -7.81 -5.91 5.84
CA PRO A 104 -7.52 -4.62 5.23
C PRO A 104 -7.47 -4.69 3.70
N ALA A 105 -6.80 -5.69 3.13
CA ALA A 105 -6.71 -5.87 1.68
C ALA A 105 -8.08 -6.21 1.07
N ALA A 106 -8.89 -7.01 1.76
CA ALA A 106 -10.24 -7.34 1.29
C ALA A 106 -11.16 -6.11 1.31
N ARG A 107 -10.99 -5.18 2.26
CA ARG A 107 -11.68 -3.87 2.24
C ARG A 107 -11.28 -3.03 1.02
N VAL A 108 -9.98 -3.00 0.68
CA VAL A 108 -9.50 -2.34 -0.56
C VAL A 108 -10.20 -2.93 -1.77
N LYS A 109 -10.25 -4.26 -1.88
CA LYS A 109 -10.94 -4.94 -2.98
C LYS A 109 -12.41 -4.52 -3.08
N LYS A 110 -13.15 -4.53 -1.97
CA LYS A 110 -14.56 -4.08 -1.93
C LYS A 110 -14.73 -2.63 -2.37
N VAL A 111 -13.83 -1.73 -1.98
CA VAL A 111 -13.86 -0.32 -2.41
C VAL A 111 -13.57 -0.17 -3.90
N ILE A 112 -12.62 -0.92 -4.46
CA ILE A 112 -12.32 -0.92 -5.91
C ILE A 112 -13.53 -1.44 -6.69
N ASP A 113 -14.10 -2.57 -6.28
CA ASP A 113 -15.25 -3.19 -6.93
C ASP A 113 -16.48 -2.25 -6.90
N ARG A 114 -16.73 -1.60 -5.76
CA ARG A 114 -17.82 -0.62 -5.62
C ARG A 114 -17.58 0.64 -6.43
N SER A 115 -16.36 1.16 -6.45
CA SER A 115 -15.99 2.33 -7.26
C SER A 115 -16.23 2.05 -8.75
N LEU A 116 -15.83 0.88 -9.24
CA LEU A 116 -16.06 0.48 -10.63
C LEU A 116 -17.56 0.41 -10.96
N LEU A 117 -18.37 -0.16 -10.06
CA LEU A 117 -19.82 -0.24 -10.24
C LEU A 117 -20.45 1.16 -10.32
N VAL A 118 -20.08 2.06 -9.42
CA VAL A 118 -20.61 3.44 -9.43
C VAL A 118 -20.13 4.22 -10.65
N ALA A 119 -18.86 4.09 -11.05
CA ALA A 119 -18.34 4.73 -12.27
C ALA A 119 -19.05 4.22 -13.54
N SER A 120 -19.33 2.91 -13.62
CA SER A 120 -20.08 2.33 -14.75
C SER A 120 -21.52 2.83 -14.80
N GLN A 121 -22.16 3.03 -13.64
CA GLN A 121 -23.50 3.65 -13.57
C GLN A 121 -23.46 5.11 -14.02
N LEU A 122 -22.41 5.84 -13.63
CA LEU A 122 -22.21 7.23 -13.99
C LEU A 122 -22.00 7.41 -15.50
N GLU A 123 -21.25 6.49 -16.13
CA GLU A 123 -21.09 6.42 -17.59
C GLU A 123 -22.43 6.14 -18.30
N ALA A 124 -23.21 5.17 -17.81
CA ALA A 124 -24.48 4.77 -18.42
C ALA A 124 -25.62 5.79 -18.25
N HIS A 125 -25.62 6.52 -17.13
CA HIS A 125 -26.71 7.41 -16.69
C HIS A 125 -26.27 8.87 -16.56
N ALA A 126 -25.29 9.32 -17.35
CA ALA A 126 -24.73 10.67 -17.27
C ALA A 126 -25.77 11.80 -17.42
N SER A 127 -26.96 11.53 -17.96
CA SER A 127 -28.05 12.52 -18.12
C SER A 127 -29.12 12.47 -17.03
N ASP A 128 -29.05 11.51 -16.11
CA ASP A 128 -30.03 11.38 -15.03
C ASP A 128 -29.66 12.32 -13.88
N GLY A 129 -30.66 12.93 -13.22
CA GLY A 129 -30.47 13.86 -12.09
C GLY A 129 -29.77 13.26 -10.84
N ASN A 130 -29.34 12.01 -10.92
CA ASN A 130 -28.57 11.30 -9.89
C ASN A 130 -27.04 11.47 -10.05
N GLU A 131 -26.55 12.10 -11.12
CA GLU A 131 -25.11 12.25 -11.39
C GLU A 131 -24.34 12.82 -10.19
N LEU A 132 -24.83 13.90 -9.59
CA LEU A 132 -24.19 14.55 -8.43
C LEU A 132 -24.01 13.60 -7.24
N LYS A 133 -25.00 12.73 -6.99
CA LYS A 133 -24.93 11.76 -5.90
C LYS A 133 -23.87 10.70 -6.18
N LEU A 134 -23.82 10.18 -7.40
CA LEU A 134 -22.83 9.17 -7.80
C LEU A 134 -21.40 9.74 -7.79
N VAL A 135 -21.23 11.01 -8.20
CA VAL A 135 -19.93 11.72 -8.12
C VAL A 135 -19.49 11.89 -6.68
N GLU A 136 -20.38 12.27 -5.76
CA GLU A 136 -20.06 12.38 -4.33
C GLU A 136 -19.73 11.00 -3.71
N ASP A 137 -20.47 9.95 -4.08
CA ASP A 137 -20.18 8.59 -3.66
C ASP A 137 -18.78 8.15 -4.14
N LEU A 138 -18.42 8.44 -5.40
CA LEU A 138 -17.07 8.16 -5.94
C LEU A 138 -15.98 8.98 -5.26
N ARG A 139 -16.21 10.28 -5.03
CA ARG A 139 -15.28 11.15 -4.29
C ARG A 139 -15.02 10.56 -2.90
N GLY A 140 -16.07 10.11 -2.23
CA GLY A 140 -16.01 9.46 -0.93
C GLY A 140 -15.22 8.16 -0.93
N MET A 141 -15.12 7.43 -2.05
CA MET A 141 -14.37 6.18 -2.15
C MET A 141 -12.93 6.36 -2.66
N LEU A 142 -12.71 7.25 -3.62
CA LEU A 142 -11.42 7.43 -4.30
C LEU A 142 -10.51 8.43 -3.60
N ILE A 143 -11.06 9.53 -3.11
CA ILE A 143 -10.28 10.69 -2.62
C ILE A 143 -10.23 10.73 -1.09
N ALA A 144 -11.35 10.45 -0.41
CA ALA A 144 -11.38 10.47 1.05
C ALA A 144 -10.56 9.32 1.65
N PRO A 145 -9.86 9.55 2.79
CA PRO A 145 -9.09 8.50 3.47
C PRO A 145 -10.03 7.42 4.01
N GLN A 146 -9.80 6.16 3.60
CA GLN A 146 -10.66 5.02 3.94
C GLN A 146 -10.22 4.33 5.24
N ASN A 147 -8.98 4.56 5.68
CA ASN A 147 -8.41 4.01 6.91
C ASN A 147 -8.51 2.47 7.00
N PHE A 148 -8.15 1.75 5.92
CA PHE A 148 -8.32 0.30 5.80
C PHE A 148 -7.73 -0.54 6.95
N THR A 149 -6.67 -0.07 7.58
CA THR A 149 -5.92 -0.77 8.64
C THR A 149 -6.42 -0.46 10.05
N ARG A 150 -7.26 0.58 10.26
CA ARG A 150 -7.62 1.08 11.60
C ARG A 150 -8.36 0.07 12.47
N LEU A 151 -9.14 -0.82 11.86
CA LEU A 151 -9.93 -1.82 12.57
C LEU A 151 -9.17 -3.12 12.82
N SER A 152 -8.02 -3.31 12.18
CA SER A 152 -7.22 -4.51 12.37
C SER A 152 -6.16 -4.25 13.44
N LYS A 153 -6.05 -5.14 14.42
CA LYS A 153 -4.89 -5.16 15.32
C LYS A 153 -3.68 -5.48 14.43
N LEU A 154 -2.92 -4.45 14.07
CA LEU A 154 -1.71 -4.62 13.28
C LEU A 154 -0.79 -5.57 14.02
N VAL A 155 -0.45 -6.69 13.37
CA VAL A 155 0.66 -7.51 13.82
C VAL A 155 1.89 -6.62 13.76
N ASP A 156 2.53 -6.39 14.91
CA ASP A 156 3.71 -5.54 14.96
C ASP A 156 4.76 -6.09 14.01
N ALA A 157 5.20 -5.24 13.08
CA ALA A 157 6.24 -5.61 12.15
C ALA A 157 7.47 -6.08 12.93
N PRO A 158 8.14 -7.18 12.49
CA PRO A 158 9.27 -7.72 13.21
C PRO A 158 10.37 -6.66 13.33
N GLN A 159 10.80 -6.40 14.57
CA GLN A 159 11.85 -5.42 14.89
C GLN A 159 13.26 -5.92 14.52
N GLN A 160 13.38 -7.21 14.22
CA GLN A 160 14.63 -7.87 13.88
C GLN A 160 14.48 -8.68 12.58
N PRO A 161 15.58 -8.90 11.83
CA PRO A 161 15.60 -9.88 10.75
C PRO A 161 15.16 -11.27 11.26
N ALA A 162 14.73 -12.14 10.34
CA ALA A 162 14.37 -13.51 10.69
C ALA A 162 15.46 -14.19 11.53
N GLN A 163 15.05 -14.93 12.57
CA GLN A 163 15.98 -15.60 13.48
C GLN A 163 16.89 -16.58 12.74
N GLN A 164 16.33 -17.34 11.78
CA GLN A 164 17.09 -18.27 10.94
C GLN A 164 18.21 -17.57 10.15
N TYR A 165 17.95 -16.35 9.68
CA TYR A 165 18.97 -15.55 8.99
C TYR A 165 20.10 -15.21 9.98
N LEU A 166 19.78 -14.71 11.18
CA LEU A 166 20.77 -14.42 12.21
C LEU A 166 21.56 -15.68 12.65
N GLU A 167 20.89 -16.83 12.75
CA GLU A 167 21.51 -18.13 13.05
C GLU A 167 22.46 -18.60 11.96
N SER A 168 22.13 -18.35 10.68
CA SER A 168 23.02 -18.68 9.57
C SER A 168 24.36 -17.92 9.65
N TYR A 169 24.34 -16.64 10.07
CA TYR A 169 25.58 -15.90 10.36
C TYR A 169 26.33 -16.48 11.54
N ARG A 170 25.63 -16.83 12.63
CA ARG A 170 26.27 -17.44 13.81
C ARG A 170 26.98 -18.75 13.44
N ARG A 171 26.35 -19.58 12.60
CA ARG A 171 26.95 -20.83 12.10
C ARG A 171 28.17 -20.54 11.24
N ARG A 172 28.05 -19.66 10.25
CA ARG A 172 29.18 -19.22 9.39
C ARG A 172 30.35 -18.67 10.21
N LEU A 173 30.07 -17.85 11.23
CA LEU A 173 31.10 -17.30 12.12
C LEU A 173 31.82 -18.37 12.96
N GLY A 174 31.14 -19.45 13.32
CA GLY A 174 31.73 -20.59 14.02
C GLY A 174 32.71 -21.39 13.16
N GLU A 175 32.43 -21.48 11.86
CA GLU A 175 33.25 -22.20 10.87
C GLU A 175 34.47 -21.39 10.41
N LEU A 176 34.43 -20.06 10.49
CA LEU A 176 35.50 -19.19 10.01
C LEU A 176 36.73 -19.14 10.94
N PRO A 177 37.95 -19.07 10.39
CA PRO A 177 39.18 -18.84 11.14
C PRO A 177 39.11 -17.56 11.99
N PRO A 178 39.77 -17.49 13.17
CA PRO A 178 39.72 -16.33 14.05
C PRO A 178 40.09 -14.99 13.38
N LEU A 179 40.99 -15.00 12.40
CA LEU A 179 41.39 -13.78 11.67
C LEU A 179 40.30 -13.26 10.72
N GLU A 180 39.41 -14.10 10.21
CA GLU A 180 38.38 -13.73 9.23
C GLU A 180 37.07 -13.30 9.89
N ARG A 181 36.85 -13.68 11.17
CA ARG A 181 35.65 -13.34 11.95
C ARG A 181 35.36 -11.83 12.02
N PRO A 182 36.35 -10.93 12.20
CA PRO A 182 36.08 -9.48 12.22
C PRO A 182 35.49 -8.97 10.90
N GLY A 183 35.95 -9.49 9.76
CA GLY A 183 35.43 -9.14 8.44
C GLY A 183 33.97 -9.59 8.27
N ALA A 184 33.68 -10.85 8.58
CA ALA A 184 32.32 -11.39 8.50
C ALA A 184 31.32 -10.67 9.44
N LEU A 185 31.77 -10.20 10.61
CA LEU A 185 30.95 -9.38 11.51
C LEU A 185 30.64 -7.99 10.93
N LEU A 186 31.57 -7.39 10.18
CA LEU A 186 31.34 -6.12 9.49
C LEU A 186 30.34 -6.28 8.34
N GLU A 187 30.44 -7.35 7.57
CA GLU A 187 29.45 -7.73 6.55
C GLU A 187 28.05 -7.84 7.17
N GLN A 188 27.93 -8.63 8.25
CA GLN A 188 26.66 -8.82 8.95
C GLN A 188 26.06 -7.50 9.44
N ARG A 189 26.87 -6.62 10.03
CA ARG A 189 26.41 -5.29 10.49
C ARG A 189 25.92 -4.44 9.32
N GLY A 190 26.67 -4.42 8.22
CA GLY A 190 26.30 -3.71 7.00
C GLY A 190 24.94 -4.17 6.47
N GLU A 191 24.72 -5.48 6.40
CA GLU A 191 23.44 -6.05 5.94
C GLU A 191 22.27 -5.72 6.88
N ILE A 192 22.47 -5.80 8.20
CA ILE A 192 21.45 -5.43 9.19
C ILE A 192 21.09 -3.94 9.07
N ASP A 193 22.07 -3.07 8.86
CA ASP A 193 21.83 -1.63 8.71
C ASP A 193 21.11 -1.31 7.40
N VAL A 194 21.45 -2.00 6.31
CA VAL A 194 20.72 -1.93 5.04
C VAL A 194 19.26 -2.36 5.25
N TRP A 195 19.03 -3.49 5.91
CA TRP A 195 17.69 -3.99 6.23
C TRP A 195 16.89 -2.97 7.06
N ARG A 196 17.47 -2.40 8.11
CA ARG A 196 16.83 -1.37 8.95
C ARG A 196 16.45 -0.13 8.15
N ARG A 197 17.35 0.33 7.27
CA ARG A 197 17.10 1.48 6.39
C ARG A 197 15.92 1.21 5.46
N LEU A 198 15.89 0.05 4.83
CA LEU A 198 14.81 -0.35 3.93
C LEU A 198 13.47 -0.49 4.67
N LYS A 199 13.47 -1.09 5.86
CA LYS A 199 12.28 -1.17 6.70
C LYS A 199 11.75 0.20 7.09
N ARG A 200 12.64 1.15 7.40
CA ARG A 200 12.24 2.53 7.67
C ARG A 200 11.60 3.19 6.45
N GLN A 201 12.23 3.06 5.28
CA GLN A 201 11.70 3.59 4.02
C GLN A 201 10.34 2.98 3.65
N GLU A 202 10.16 1.67 3.84
CA GLU A 202 8.87 1.03 3.59
C GLU A 202 7.80 1.54 4.56
N ARG A 203 8.13 1.69 5.85
CA ARG A 203 7.20 2.24 6.85
C ARG A 203 6.80 3.69 6.56
N GLU A 204 7.73 4.49 6.07
CA GLU A 204 7.44 5.87 5.62
C GLU A 204 6.46 5.86 4.43
N ARG A 205 6.64 4.94 3.48
CA ARG A 205 5.74 4.77 2.32
C ARG A 205 4.37 4.20 2.70
N GLU A 206 4.30 3.31 3.68
CA GLU A 206 3.05 2.80 4.27
C GLU A 206 2.28 3.94 4.95
N GLY A 207 2.98 4.84 5.65
CA GLY A 207 2.36 6.01 6.28
C GLY A 207 1.75 7.00 5.28
N GLY A 208 2.24 7.03 4.04
CA GLY A 208 1.72 7.89 2.98
C GLY A 208 0.59 7.26 2.16
N ASP A 209 0.37 5.95 2.25
CA ASP A 209 -0.51 5.22 1.33
C ASP A 209 -1.22 4.05 2.04
N GLU A 210 -2.51 4.27 2.30
CA GLU A 210 -3.36 3.30 3.01
C GLU A 210 -3.53 1.98 2.26
N ILE A 211 -3.52 2.01 0.92
CA ILE A 211 -3.65 0.80 0.11
C ILE A 211 -2.37 -0.04 0.26
N ARG A 212 -1.20 0.60 0.23
CA ARG A 212 0.08 -0.07 0.49
C ARG A 212 0.09 -0.70 1.88
N ALA A 213 -0.31 0.05 2.90
CA ALA A 213 -0.39 -0.45 4.27
C ALA A 213 -1.35 -1.65 4.42
N ALA A 214 -2.49 -1.62 3.72
CA ALA A 214 -3.47 -2.70 3.75
C ALA A 214 -2.91 -4.02 3.19
N PHE A 215 -2.29 -4.00 2.01
CA PHE A 215 -1.65 -5.19 1.44
C PHE A 215 -0.44 -5.64 2.27
N ASN A 216 0.34 -4.70 2.80
CA ASN A 216 1.51 -5.01 3.60
C ASN A 216 1.15 -5.71 4.92
N THR A 217 0.00 -5.40 5.50
CA THR A 217 -0.51 -6.07 6.71
C THR A 217 -0.58 -7.59 6.51
N TYR A 218 -1.11 -8.04 5.37
CA TYR A 218 -1.15 -9.47 5.05
C TYR A 218 0.25 -10.03 4.74
N THR A 219 0.99 -9.37 3.83
CA THR A 219 2.29 -9.91 3.38
C THR A 219 3.35 -10.01 4.48
N THR A 220 3.27 -9.16 5.51
CA THR A 220 4.19 -9.21 6.66
C THR A 220 3.82 -10.29 7.66
N ALA A 221 2.55 -10.71 7.69
CA ALA A 221 2.03 -11.77 8.54
C ALA A 221 2.11 -13.17 7.89
N LEU A 222 2.58 -13.26 6.64
CA LEU A 222 2.74 -14.52 5.93
C LEU A 222 3.71 -15.45 6.66
N THR A 223 3.27 -16.69 6.81
CA THR A 223 4.07 -17.81 7.29
C THR A 223 4.30 -18.77 6.14
N PHE A 224 5.57 -19.09 5.90
CA PHE A 224 5.98 -20.07 4.92
C PHE A 224 6.39 -21.34 5.67
N ASP A 225 5.73 -22.44 5.37
CA ASP A 225 6.13 -23.75 5.88
C ASP A 225 7.14 -24.38 4.93
N ALA A 226 8.40 -24.48 5.37
CA ALA A 226 9.50 -24.94 4.55
C ALA A 226 9.36 -26.41 4.10
N GLU A 227 8.57 -27.22 4.82
CA GLU A 227 8.39 -28.64 4.53
C GLU A 227 7.28 -28.90 3.50
N SER A 228 6.30 -28.00 3.39
CA SER A 228 5.11 -28.17 2.55
C SER A 228 5.02 -27.20 1.37
N TYR A 229 5.95 -26.24 1.26
CA TYR A 229 5.86 -25.20 0.24
C TYR A 229 6.06 -25.74 -1.19
N ALA A 230 4.98 -25.78 -1.95
CA ALA A 230 5.00 -26.21 -3.34
C ALA A 230 5.29 -25.04 -4.28
N LEU A 231 6.12 -25.29 -5.30
CA LEU A 231 6.36 -24.34 -6.39
C LEU A 231 5.03 -23.93 -7.06
N ASN A 232 4.71 -22.63 -7.01
CA ASN A 232 3.57 -22.03 -7.68
C ASN A 232 3.79 -21.93 -9.21
N ALA A 233 3.89 -23.08 -9.85
CA ALA A 233 4.05 -23.24 -11.30
C ALA A 233 3.07 -24.29 -11.83
N PRO A 234 2.64 -24.16 -13.10
CA PRO A 234 1.77 -25.15 -13.73
C PRO A 234 2.42 -26.53 -13.72
N LYS A 235 1.58 -27.58 -13.69
CA LYS A 235 2.00 -28.98 -13.56
C LYS A 235 3.06 -29.38 -14.59
N ASP A 236 2.95 -28.87 -15.81
CA ASP A 236 3.86 -29.18 -16.91
C ASP A 236 5.28 -28.65 -16.68
N VAL A 237 5.40 -27.42 -16.16
CA VAL A 237 6.68 -26.81 -15.81
C VAL A 237 7.31 -27.57 -14.64
N ARG A 238 6.50 -27.90 -13.63
CA ARG A 238 6.96 -28.68 -12.48
C ARG A 238 7.47 -30.06 -12.89
N SER A 239 6.73 -30.77 -13.75
CA SER A 239 7.14 -32.08 -14.26
C SER A 239 8.45 -32.00 -15.07
N ARG A 240 8.65 -30.93 -15.85
CA ARG A 240 9.90 -30.69 -16.57
C ARG A 240 11.08 -30.48 -15.62
N LEU A 241 10.93 -29.62 -14.61
CA LEU A 241 11.99 -29.34 -13.62
C LEU A 241 12.38 -30.59 -12.83
N ILE A 242 11.41 -31.47 -12.53
CA ILE A 242 11.67 -32.77 -11.89
C ILE A 242 12.51 -33.67 -12.80
N ARG A 243 12.19 -33.77 -14.09
CA ARG A 243 12.93 -34.61 -15.05
C ARG A 243 14.35 -34.11 -15.29
N GLU A 244 14.55 -32.80 -15.21
CA GLU A 244 15.85 -32.15 -15.39
C GLU A 244 16.69 -32.07 -14.11
N ASP A 245 16.17 -32.54 -12.97
CA ASP A 245 16.78 -32.40 -11.63
C ASP A 245 17.16 -30.95 -11.29
N ARG A 246 16.32 -30.01 -11.72
CA ARG A 246 16.49 -28.55 -11.56
C ARG A 246 15.42 -27.96 -10.66
N LEU A 247 15.06 -28.66 -9.59
CA LEU A 247 14.09 -28.14 -8.64
C LEU A 247 14.65 -26.90 -7.93
N PRO A 248 13.91 -25.78 -7.92
CA PRO A 248 14.34 -24.58 -7.23
C PRO A 248 14.39 -24.80 -5.72
N ASP A 249 15.38 -24.22 -5.06
CA ASP A 249 15.46 -24.20 -3.60
C ASP A 249 14.25 -23.45 -3.02
N ALA A 250 13.75 -23.88 -1.86
CA ALA A 250 12.59 -23.29 -1.20
C ALA A 250 12.74 -21.77 -1.04
N LYS A 251 13.96 -21.29 -0.75
CA LYS A 251 14.28 -19.85 -0.67
C LYS A 251 13.99 -19.11 -1.97
N THR A 252 14.33 -19.71 -3.11
CA THR A 252 14.10 -19.11 -4.43
C THR A 252 12.62 -19.08 -4.77
N VAL A 253 11.87 -20.11 -4.37
CA VAL A 253 10.41 -20.15 -4.55
C VAL A 253 9.73 -19.07 -3.71
N ILE A 254 10.07 -18.98 -2.42
CA ILE A 254 9.53 -17.95 -1.50
C ILE A 254 9.85 -16.54 -2.01
N ALA A 255 11.09 -16.32 -2.45
CA ALA A 255 11.50 -15.03 -3.02
C ALA A 255 10.70 -14.69 -4.28
N SER A 256 10.45 -15.68 -5.15
CA SER A 256 9.61 -15.51 -6.33
C SER A 256 8.16 -15.15 -5.97
N ASP A 257 7.55 -15.85 -5.02
CA ASP A 257 6.17 -15.57 -4.58
C ASP A 257 6.03 -14.17 -3.97
N MET A 258 6.96 -13.80 -3.08
CA MET A 258 7.00 -12.44 -2.51
C MET A 258 7.20 -11.37 -3.58
N GLY A 259 8.06 -11.65 -4.58
CA GLY A 259 8.24 -10.77 -5.73
C GLY A 259 6.94 -10.54 -6.51
N MET A 260 6.17 -11.59 -6.76
CA MET A 260 4.86 -11.50 -7.42
C MET A 260 3.84 -10.69 -6.60
N ARG A 261 3.79 -10.90 -5.28
CA ARG A 261 2.92 -10.10 -4.39
C ARG A 261 3.24 -8.61 -4.45
N TYR A 262 4.53 -8.24 -4.41
CA TYR A 262 4.93 -6.84 -4.51
C TYR A 262 4.65 -6.24 -5.89
N LEU A 263 4.84 -7.03 -6.95
CA LEU A 263 4.52 -6.61 -8.31
C LEU A 263 3.03 -6.30 -8.45
N TYR A 264 2.15 -7.23 -8.12
CA TYR A 264 0.70 -7.00 -8.23
C TYR A 264 0.19 -5.90 -7.29
N ARG A 265 0.74 -5.80 -6.07
CA ARG A 265 0.44 -4.68 -5.17
C ARG A 265 0.79 -3.34 -5.82
N ASN A 266 1.98 -3.23 -6.41
CA ASN A 266 2.40 -1.99 -7.06
C ASN A 266 1.53 -1.67 -8.30
N GLU A 267 1.11 -2.69 -9.06
CA GLU A 267 0.14 -2.50 -10.16
C GLU A 267 -1.20 -1.94 -9.66
N VAL A 268 -1.71 -2.43 -8.52
CA VAL A 268 -2.93 -1.87 -7.89
C VAL A 268 -2.72 -0.42 -7.51
N LEU A 269 -1.57 -0.08 -6.90
CA LEU A 269 -1.27 1.28 -6.47
C LEU A 269 -1.23 2.25 -7.65
N THR A 270 -0.50 1.91 -8.70
CA THR A 270 -0.41 2.74 -9.91
C THR A 270 -1.78 2.91 -10.55
N ALA A 271 -2.54 1.83 -10.74
CA ALA A 271 -3.88 1.92 -11.34
C ALA A 271 -4.86 2.77 -10.50
N MET A 272 -4.75 2.72 -9.17
CA MET A 272 -5.57 3.55 -8.28
C MET A 272 -5.13 5.01 -8.25
N GLU A 273 -3.83 5.30 -8.36
CA GLU A 273 -3.33 6.67 -8.52
C GLU A 273 -3.79 7.29 -9.84
N GLU A 274 -3.73 6.53 -10.94
CA GLU A 274 -4.24 6.94 -12.26
C GLU A 274 -5.76 7.19 -12.21
N ALA A 275 -6.54 6.27 -11.62
CA ALA A 275 -7.99 6.45 -11.48
C ALA A 275 -8.37 7.66 -10.61
N ARG A 276 -7.60 7.96 -9.56
CA ARG A 276 -7.81 9.17 -8.74
C ARG A 276 -7.55 10.44 -9.53
N ALA A 277 -6.42 10.50 -10.24
CA ALA A 277 -6.06 11.64 -11.06
C ALA A 277 -7.10 11.90 -12.16
N GLU A 278 -7.57 10.83 -12.81
CA GLU A 278 -8.59 10.92 -13.85
C GLU A 278 -9.95 11.38 -13.27
N PHE A 279 -10.35 10.85 -12.12
CA PHE A 279 -11.57 11.31 -11.45
C PHE A 279 -11.51 12.82 -11.13
N GLU A 280 -10.40 13.30 -10.56
CA GLU A 280 -10.22 14.72 -10.27
C GLU A 280 -10.23 15.58 -11.53
N TYR A 281 -9.62 15.09 -12.61
CA TYR A 281 -9.64 15.75 -13.91
C TYR A 281 -11.07 15.88 -14.45
N GLN A 282 -11.84 14.78 -14.48
CA GLN A 282 -13.22 14.77 -15.00
C GLN A 282 -14.17 15.65 -14.20
N VAL A 283 -14.00 15.73 -12.88
CA VAL A 283 -14.82 16.61 -12.03
C VAL A 283 -14.63 18.10 -12.39
N CYS A 284 -13.46 18.47 -12.92
CA CYS A 284 -13.16 19.85 -13.32
C CYS A 284 -13.62 20.19 -14.75
N GLN A 285 -14.00 19.21 -15.56
CA GLN A 285 -14.46 19.42 -16.93
C GLN A 285 -15.94 19.82 -17.00
N GLU A 286 -16.29 20.63 -18.00
CA GLU A 286 -17.68 20.98 -18.33
C GLU A 286 -18.40 19.81 -19.02
N GLU A 287 -17.73 19.15 -19.98
CA GLU A 287 -18.19 17.93 -20.63
C GLU A 287 -17.44 16.74 -20.05
N ARG A 288 -18.13 15.94 -19.24
CA ARG A 288 -17.52 14.83 -18.50
C ARG A 288 -17.59 13.54 -19.31
N ASN A 289 -16.46 12.85 -19.43
CA ASN A 289 -16.39 11.53 -20.03
C ASN A 289 -15.82 10.52 -19.02
N TRP A 290 -16.69 9.65 -18.51
CA TRP A 290 -16.33 8.68 -17.47
C TRP A 290 -15.74 7.37 -18.00
N GLN A 291 -15.66 7.19 -19.33
CA GLN A 291 -15.20 5.94 -19.95
C GLN A 291 -13.75 5.59 -19.56
N GLU A 292 -12.84 6.57 -19.59
CA GLU A 292 -11.43 6.35 -19.22
C GLU A 292 -11.29 5.96 -17.75
N LEU A 293 -12.04 6.61 -16.85
CA LEU A 293 -12.10 6.25 -15.44
C LEU A 293 -12.57 4.80 -15.24
N VAL A 294 -13.59 4.36 -15.97
CA VAL A 294 -14.08 2.97 -15.92
C VAL A 294 -13.00 1.99 -16.38
N GLU A 295 -12.25 2.31 -17.43
CA GLU A 295 -11.14 1.47 -17.92
C GLU A 295 -10.00 1.36 -16.90
N LEU A 296 -9.62 2.48 -16.27
CA LEU A 296 -8.60 2.52 -15.21
C LEU A 296 -9.02 1.70 -13.99
N LEU A 297 -10.28 1.83 -13.54
CA LEU A 297 -10.83 1.06 -12.42
C LEU A 297 -10.93 -0.44 -12.74
N ARG A 298 -11.23 -0.83 -13.99
CA ARG A 298 -11.12 -2.24 -14.44
C ARG A 298 -9.68 -2.73 -14.41
N GLY A 299 -8.71 -1.86 -14.71
CA GLY A 299 -7.28 -2.14 -14.53
C GLY A 299 -6.95 -2.46 -13.08
N ALA A 300 -7.35 -1.59 -12.16
CA ALA A 300 -7.15 -1.75 -10.71
C ALA A 300 -7.82 -3.04 -10.18
N GLN A 301 -9.06 -3.32 -10.60
CA GLN A 301 -9.79 -4.54 -10.22
C GLN A 301 -9.05 -5.81 -10.66
N ARG A 302 -8.55 -5.85 -11.90
CA ARG A 302 -7.79 -6.99 -12.43
C ARG A 302 -6.49 -7.20 -11.67
N ALA A 303 -5.71 -6.13 -11.44
CA ALA A 303 -4.48 -6.20 -10.66
C ALA A 303 -4.75 -6.70 -9.23
N CYS A 304 -5.82 -6.21 -8.60
CA CYS A 304 -6.24 -6.64 -7.27
C CYS A 304 -6.61 -8.12 -7.27
N SER A 305 -7.40 -8.58 -8.25
CA SER A 305 -7.78 -9.99 -8.40
C SER A 305 -6.57 -10.90 -8.60
N ASN A 306 -5.56 -10.47 -9.35
CA ASN A 306 -4.29 -11.20 -9.51
C ASN A 306 -3.54 -11.34 -8.19
N TRP A 307 -3.53 -10.29 -7.36
CA TRP A 307 -2.94 -10.34 -6.02
C TRP A 307 -3.67 -11.35 -5.12
N PHE A 308 -5.01 -11.35 -5.13
CA PHE A 308 -5.83 -12.30 -4.37
C PHE A 308 -5.71 -13.74 -4.85
N HIS A 309 -5.40 -13.98 -6.13
CA HIS A 309 -5.15 -15.33 -6.65
C HIS A 309 -3.95 -16.04 -5.97
N LEU A 310 -3.05 -15.27 -5.35
CA LEU A 310 -1.92 -15.80 -4.56
C LEU A 310 -2.33 -16.30 -3.16
N ILE A 311 -3.62 -16.21 -2.80
CA ILE A 311 -4.19 -16.62 -1.51
C ILE A 311 -5.14 -17.80 -1.76
N GLU A 312 -5.43 -18.61 -0.73
CA GLU A 312 -6.43 -19.67 -0.84
C GLU A 312 -7.83 -19.08 -0.96
N GLU A 313 -8.64 -19.61 -1.88
CA GLU A 313 -9.96 -19.05 -2.19
C GLU A 313 -10.88 -19.06 -0.96
N ALA A 314 -10.79 -20.10 -0.11
CA ALA A 314 -11.54 -20.19 1.13
C ALA A 314 -11.29 -19.01 2.08
N ASP A 315 -10.02 -18.63 2.28
CA ASP A 315 -9.65 -17.50 3.15
C ASP A 315 -10.16 -16.17 2.58
N VAL A 316 -10.16 -16.04 1.25
CA VAL A 316 -10.67 -14.84 0.55
C VAL A 316 -12.18 -14.73 0.70
N GLU A 317 -12.92 -15.82 0.50
CA GLU A 317 -14.37 -15.88 0.66
C GLU A 317 -14.77 -15.55 2.11
N GLU A 318 -14.08 -16.14 3.08
CA GLU A 318 -14.32 -15.87 4.51
C GLU A 318 -14.05 -14.39 4.86
N ALA A 319 -12.94 -13.83 4.38
CA ALA A 319 -12.60 -12.42 4.62
C ALA A 319 -13.65 -11.47 4.00
N MET A 320 -14.14 -11.78 2.80
CA MET A 320 -15.18 -10.99 2.14
C MET A 320 -16.52 -11.08 2.90
N HIS A 321 -16.89 -12.26 3.38
CA HIS A 321 -18.08 -12.47 4.19
C HIS A 321 -18.05 -11.63 5.49
N VAL A 322 -16.94 -11.68 6.24
CA VAL A 322 -16.75 -10.88 7.46
C VAL A 322 -16.92 -9.37 7.19
N ILE A 323 -16.43 -8.89 6.04
CA ILE A 323 -16.57 -7.48 5.65
C ILE A 323 -18.02 -7.13 5.28
N GLU A 324 -18.75 -8.04 4.64
CA GLU A 324 -20.17 -7.84 4.32
C GLU A 324 -21.02 -7.78 5.58
N GLU A 325 -20.78 -8.68 6.55
CA GLU A 325 -21.46 -8.67 7.84
C GLU A 325 -21.18 -7.39 8.63
N SER A 326 -19.92 -6.94 8.66
CA SER A 326 -19.54 -5.70 9.35
C SER A 326 -20.15 -4.42 8.76
N SER A 327 -20.72 -4.50 7.56
CA SER A 327 -21.34 -3.36 6.86
C SER A 327 -22.86 -3.28 7.02
N LYS A 328 -23.49 -4.25 7.68
CA LYS A 328 -24.93 -4.26 8.00
C LYS A 328 -25.21 -3.58 9.35
#